data_AF-A0A964D0B4-F1
#
_entry.id   AF-A0A964D0B4-F1
#
_cell.length_a   1.000
_cell.length_b   1.000
_cell.length_c   1.000
_cell.angle_alpha   90.00
_cell.angle_beta   90.00
_cell.angle_gamma   90.00
#
_symmetry.space_group_name_H-M   'P 1'
#
loop_
_entity.id
_entity.type
_entity.pdbx_description
1 polymer ?
#
loop_
_entity_poly.entity_id
_entity_poly.type
_entity_poly.pdbx_seq_one_letter_code
_entity_poly.pdbx_strand_id
1 'polypeptide(L)' 'MNLSKSVVGAMRYVSEAASRIFRRSDDDYPATGVQPFEGTPPKGSKWDR' A
#
# COMPACT_ATOMS: atom_id res chain seq x y z
N MET A 1 -0.18 21.50 31.91
CA MET A 1 0.16 20.81 30.65
C MET A 1 0.84 21.81 29.74
N ASN A 2 2.02 21.47 29.23
CA ASN A 2 2.85 22.45 28.52
C ASN A 2 2.41 22.47 27.06
N LEU A 3 1.97 23.63 26.57
CA LEU A 3 1.51 23.84 25.19
C LEU A 3 2.51 23.32 24.15
N SER A 4 3.80 23.43 24.45
CA SER A 4 4.90 22.89 23.64
C SER A 4 4.80 21.37 23.41
N LYS A 5 4.44 20.58 24.43
CA LYS A 5 4.27 19.13 24.29
C LYS A 5 3.10 18.78 23.37
N SER A 6 2.03 19.57 23.41
CA SER A 6 0.86 19.35 22.56
C SER A 6 1.16 19.66 21.08
N VAL A 7 1.90 20.72 20.81
CA VAL A 7 2.32 21.10 19.44
C VAL A 7 3.26 20.05 18.85
N VAL A 8 4.23 19.56 19.63
CA VAL A 8 5.14 18.49 19.19
C VAL A 8 4.37 17.21 18.87
N GLY A 9 3.38 16.85 19.68
CA GLY A 9 2.52 15.68 19.42
C GLY A 9 1.71 15.81 18.13
N ALA A 10 1.12 16.98 17.87
CA ALA A 10 0.37 17.25 16.64
C ALA A 10 1.26 17.21 15.41
N MET A 11 2.44 17.83 15.46
CA MET A 11 3.42 17.81 14.37
C MET A 11 3.90 16.40 14.07
N ARG A 12 4.15 15.58 15.09
CA ARG A 12 4.52 14.17 14.92
C ARG A 12 3.43 13.40 14.18
N TYR A 13 2.18 13.50 14.62
CA TYR A 13 1.04 12.82 14.00
C TYR A 13 0.88 13.19 12.51
N VAL A 14 0.95 14.49 12.18
CA VAL A 14 0.87 14.95 10.79
C VAL A 14 2.06 14.47 9.97
N SER A 15 3.28 14.52 10.53
CA SER A 15 4.50 14.10 9.84
C SER A 15 4.51 12.59 9.52
N GLU A 16 4.01 11.75 10.44
CA GLU A 16 3.91 10.31 10.24
C GLU A 16 2.90 10.00 9.11
N ALA A 17 1.73 10.65 9.12
CA ALA A 17 0.74 10.51 8.06
C ALA A 17 1.27 11.00 6.69
N ALA A 18 1.92 12.16 6.65
CA ALA A 18 2.54 12.70 5.45
C ALA A 18 3.62 11.74 4.90
N SER A 19 4.44 11.16 5.79
CA SER A 19 5.45 10.17 5.39
C SER A 19 4.80 8.95 4.75
N ARG A 20 3.65 8.48 5.24
CA ARG A 20 2.97 7.33 4.66
C ARG A 20 2.37 7.61 3.28
N ILE A 21 1.85 8.82 3.05
CA ILE A 21 1.19 9.20 1.79
C ILE A 21 2.21 9.56 0.71
N PHE A 22 3.27 10.28 1.09
CA PHE A 22 4.23 10.85 0.16
C PHE A 22 5.60 10.14 0.18
N ARG A 23 5.73 9.00 0.87
CA ARG A 23 6.91 8.13 0.70
C ARG A 23 6.97 7.70 -0.76
N ARG A 24 8.20 7.63 -1.28
CA ARG A 24 8.48 7.01 -2.57
C ARG A 24 7.78 5.67 -2.62
N SER A 25 7.01 5.42 -3.67
CA SER A 25 6.28 4.16 -3.81
C SER A 25 7.24 2.99 -3.57
N ASP A 26 6.92 2.13 -2.60
CA ASP A 26 7.57 0.80 -2.47
C ASP A 26 6.93 -0.18 -3.45
N ASP A 27 6.27 0.34 -4.49
CA ASP A 27 5.76 -0.43 -5.61
C ASP A 27 6.96 -0.94 -6.41
N ASP A 28 7.57 -2.00 -5.90
CA ASP A 28 8.57 -2.81 -6.55
C ASP A 28 7.93 -3.78 -7.56
N TYR A 29 6.64 -3.63 -7.88
CA TYR A 29 6.07 -4.38 -8.98
C TYR A 29 6.74 -3.94 -10.28
N PRO A 30 7.19 -4.89 -11.11
CA PRO A 30 7.77 -4.55 -12.39
C PRO A 30 6.73 -3.80 -13.23
N ALA A 31 7.19 -2.78 -13.96
CA ALA A 31 6.34 -1.98 -14.86
C ALA A 31 5.55 -2.84 -15.87
N THR A 32 6.01 -4.07 -16.09
CA THR A 32 5.31 -5.14 -16.79
C THR A 32 5.37 -6.42 -15.96
N GLY A 33 4.22 -6.99 -15.63
CA GLY A 33 4.13 -8.30 -14.98
C GLY A 33 3.93 -9.42 -15.99
N VAL A 34 4.55 -10.57 -15.75
CA VAL A 34 4.07 -11.84 -16.32
C VAL A 34 3.02 -12.38 -15.35
N GLN A 35 1.85 -12.77 -15.86
CA GLN A 35 0.79 -13.33 -15.04
C GLN A 35 1.30 -14.61 -14.36
N PRO A 36 1.36 -14.70 -13.02
CA PRO A 36 2.02 -15.82 -12.33
C PRO A 36 1.23 -17.13 -12.37
N PHE A 37 0.03 -17.14 -12.96
CA PHE A 37 -0.80 -18.34 -13.09
C PHE A 37 -0.97 -18.68 -14.57
N GLU A 38 -0.16 -19.62 -15.06
CA GLU A 38 -0.40 -20.38 -16.30
C GLU A 38 -1.22 -21.66 -16.01
N GLY A 39 -2.04 -21.64 -14.95
CA GLY A 39 -2.81 -22.79 -14.53
C GLY A 39 -4.11 -22.93 -15.33
N THR A 40 -4.40 -24.14 -15.81
CA THR A 40 -5.74 -24.47 -16.30
C THR A 40 -6.74 -24.27 -15.15
N PRO A 41 -7.83 -23.51 -15.35
CA PRO A 41 -8.88 -23.41 -14.34
C PRO A 41 -9.38 -24.80 -13.93
N PRO A 42 -9.74 -25.02 -12.65
CA PRO A 42 -10.33 -26.28 -12.25
C PRO A 42 -11.61 -26.54 -13.06
N LYS A 43 -11.82 -27.80 -13.50
CA LYS A 43 -13.01 -28.21 -14.23
C LYS A 43 -14.27 -27.79 -13.47
N GLY A 44 -15.19 -27.10 -14.15
CA GLY A 44 -16.40 -26.55 -13.54
C GLY A 44 -16.27 -25.15 -12.95
N SER A 45 -15.17 -24.43 -13.24
CA SER A 45 -15.12 -23.00 -12.96
C SER A 45 -16.22 -22.27 -13.76
N LYS A 46 -16.82 -21.23 -13.19
CA LYS A 46 -17.80 -20.37 -13.88
C LYS A 46 -17.29 -19.70 -15.17
N TRP A 47 -15.99 -19.82 -15.42
CA TRP A 47 -15.28 -19.28 -16.59
C TRP A 47 -15.06 -20.34 -17.69
N ASP A 48 -15.51 -21.59 -17.46
CA ASP A 48 -15.46 -22.73 -18.40
C ASP A 48 -16.78 -22.80 -19.20
N ARG A 49 -17.09 -21.72 -19.93
CA ARG A 49 -18.27 -21.63 -20.82
C ARG A 49 -17.85 -21.31 -22.24
#